data_AF-A0A7V9FIQ3-F1
#
_entry.id   AF-A0A7V9FIQ3-F1
#
_cell.length_a   1.000
_cell.length_b   1.000
_cell.length_c   1.000
_cell.angle_alpha   90.00
_cell.angle_beta   90.00
_cell.angle_gamma   90.00
#
_symmetry.space_group_name_H-M   'P 1'
#
loop_
_entity.id
_entity.type
_entity.pdbx_description
1 polymer ?
#
loop_
_entity_poly.entity_id
_entity_poly.type
_entity_poly.pdbx_seq_one_letter_code
_entity_poly.pdbx_strand_id
1 'polypeptide(L)'
;MRAALAVLLLAGCTGLPTVSGGRSVSPAPEVPWSPPAGAIPRDREDDPARRAELPADLGARIQRLTLAEIVDIGLRNNPATRFAWANARTAAATYGAERGTLLPTIDGDVTATRVQTAATQGRTSVEQSVLTPSVTLSHLLFDFGGRSGRISGARQRLIAASFTHNAAIQDAVLQIQVAYFQYLANRALLDAQSCPSTSAISRPWTCCTSPAAKASRCRSAAWPRSRRAPGP
;
A
#
# COMPACT_ATOMS: atom_id res chain seq x y z
N MET A 1 4.11 9.38 -76.65
CA MET A 1 4.57 8.15 -75.96
C MET A 1 5.00 8.58 -74.56
N ARG A 2 4.45 8.15 -73.43
CA ARG A 2 3.52 7.10 -73.02
C ARG A 2 2.69 7.66 -71.85
N ALA A 3 1.39 7.37 -71.82
CA ALA A 3 0.56 7.59 -70.65
C ALA A 3 0.92 6.58 -69.55
N ALA A 4 0.91 7.00 -68.29
CA ALA A 4 0.85 6.09 -67.14
C ALA A 4 -0.04 6.71 -66.07
N LEU A 5 -1.30 6.29 -66.10
CA LEU A 5 -2.33 6.54 -65.11
C LEU A 5 -1.96 5.73 -63.86
N ALA A 6 -1.61 6.40 -62.75
CA ALA A 6 -1.38 5.73 -61.48
C ALA A 6 -2.70 5.64 -60.70
N VAL A 7 -3.24 4.44 -60.63
CA VAL A 7 -4.47 4.08 -59.92
C VAL A 7 -4.26 4.24 -58.40
N LEU A 8 -5.06 5.10 -57.77
CA LEU A 8 -5.15 5.22 -56.32
C LEU A 8 -6.10 4.12 -55.79
N LEU A 9 -5.56 3.07 -55.20
CA LEU A 9 -6.35 2.04 -54.50
C LEU A 9 -6.49 2.42 -53.03
N LEU A 10 -7.71 2.86 -52.66
CA LEU A 10 -8.20 2.93 -51.29
C LEU A 10 -8.33 1.51 -50.71
N ALA A 11 -7.33 1.07 -49.95
CA ALA A 11 -7.45 -0.11 -49.09
C ALA A 11 -7.78 0.35 -47.67
N GLY A 12 -9.08 0.35 -47.35
CA GLY A 12 -9.55 0.41 -45.97
C GLY A 12 -9.17 -0.89 -45.26
N CYS A 13 -8.30 -0.80 -44.26
CA CYS A 13 -8.05 -1.91 -43.35
C CYS A 13 -8.87 -1.67 -42.08
N THR A 14 -10.01 -2.37 -41.99
CA THR A 14 -10.74 -2.61 -40.74
C THR A 14 -9.91 -3.54 -39.86
N GLY A 15 -8.83 -3.03 -39.27
CA GLY A 15 -8.04 -3.70 -38.25
C GLY A 15 -8.31 -3.03 -36.90
N LEU A 16 -8.86 -3.77 -35.94
CA LEU A 16 -8.96 -3.27 -34.57
C LEU A 16 -7.55 -2.93 -34.05
N PRO A 17 -7.34 -1.77 -33.41
CA PRO A 17 -6.02 -1.35 -32.97
C PRO A 17 -5.48 -2.32 -31.90
N THR A 18 -4.21 -2.71 -32.04
CA THR A 18 -3.47 -3.48 -31.05
C THR A 18 -2.80 -2.54 -30.05
N VAL A 19 -2.85 -2.87 -28.76
CA VAL A 19 -2.15 -2.13 -27.70
C VAL A 19 -1.00 -3.01 -27.22
N SER A 20 0.22 -2.47 -27.21
CA SER A 20 1.44 -3.12 -26.67
C SER A 20 1.65 -4.59 -27.09
N GLY A 21 1.39 -4.91 -28.36
CA GLY A 21 1.60 -6.26 -28.91
C GLY A 21 0.46 -7.27 -28.64
N GLY A 22 -0.64 -6.83 -28.01
CA GLY A 22 -1.84 -7.64 -27.74
C GLY A 22 -3.13 -7.06 -28.36
N ARG A 23 -4.21 -7.86 -28.32
CA ARG A 23 -5.56 -7.43 -28.74
C ARG A 23 -6.16 -6.48 -27.68
N SER A 24 -6.81 -5.40 -28.14
CA SER A 24 -7.39 -4.36 -27.28
C SER A 24 -8.68 -4.76 -26.57
N VAL A 25 -9.35 -5.83 -27.01
CA VAL A 25 -10.65 -6.29 -26.47
C VAL A 25 -10.67 -7.82 -26.37
N SER A 26 -11.49 -8.34 -25.45
CA SER A 26 -11.81 -9.77 -25.38
C SER A 26 -12.28 -10.33 -26.72
N PRO A 27 -11.83 -11.54 -27.12
CA PRO A 27 -12.20 -12.14 -28.40
C PRO A 27 -13.65 -12.63 -28.46
N ALA A 28 -14.29 -12.84 -27.31
CA ALA A 28 -15.71 -13.22 -27.20
C ALA A 28 -16.30 -12.69 -25.87
N PRO A 29 -17.62 -12.49 -25.78
CA PRO A 29 -18.30 -11.99 -24.56
C PRO A 29 -18.04 -12.86 -23.32
N GLU A 30 -17.88 -14.16 -23.51
CA GLU A 30 -17.64 -15.15 -22.46
C GLU A 30 -16.16 -15.28 -22.05
N VAL A 31 -15.23 -14.63 -22.77
CA VAL A 31 -13.80 -14.72 -22.48
C VAL A 31 -13.36 -13.47 -21.70
N PRO A 32 -12.92 -13.59 -20.43
CA PRO A 32 -12.40 -12.45 -19.69
C PRO A 32 -11.13 -11.92 -20.37
N TRP A 33 -11.05 -10.59 -20.48
CA TRP A 33 -9.91 -9.93 -21.11
C TRP A 33 -8.65 -10.15 -20.27
N SER A 34 -7.59 -10.68 -20.89
CA SER A 34 -6.29 -10.83 -20.26
C SER A 34 -5.37 -9.69 -20.70
N PRO A 35 -4.84 -8.86 -19.78
CA PRO A 35 -3.97 -7.75 -20.13
C PRO A 35 -2.63 -8.25 -20.71
N PRO A 36 -2.06 -7.57 -21.72
CA PRO A 36 -0.77 -7.98 -22.30
C PRO A 36 0.36 -7.84 -21.27
N ALA A 37 1.40 -8.67 -21.43
CA ALA A 37 2.56 -8.68 -20.52
C ALA A 37 3.21 -7.28 -20.47
N GLY A 38 3.08 -6.59 -19.34
CA GLY A 38 3.59 -5.22 -19.13
C GLY A 38 2.54 -4.09 -19.20
N ALA A 39 1.25 -4.39 -19.42
CA ALA A 39 0.18 -3.38 -19.40
C ALA A 39 -0.06 -2.77 -18.02
N ILE A 40 0.10 -3.59 -16.99
CA ILE A 40 0.22 -3.16 -15.60
C ILE A 40 1.71 -2.95 -15.36
N PRO A 41 2.15 -1.75 -14.93
CA PRO A 41 3.42 -1.65 -14.21
C PRO A 41 3.38 -2.74 -13.16
N ARG A 42 4.29 -3.72 -13.27
CA ARG A 42 4.51 -4.62 -12.15
C ARG A 42 5.10 -3.72 -11.09
N ASP A 43 4.23 -3.21 -10.22
CA ASP A 43 4.64 -2.82 -8.89
C ASP A 43 5.56 -3.95 -8.40
N ARG A 44 6.64 -3.59 -7.70
CA ARG A 44 7.66 -4.51 -7.17
C ARG A 44 7.11 -5.60 -6.21
N GLU A 45 5.80 -5.83 -6.21
CA GLU A 45 4.98 -6.78 -5.47
C GLU A 45 5.35 -8.25 -5.76
N ASP A 46 5.89 -8.56 -6.94
CA ASP A 46 6.28 -9.93 -7.34
C ASP A 46 7.70 -10.34 -6.90
N ASP A 47 8.36 -9.60 -6.00
CA ASP A 47 9.56 -10.11 -5.34
C ASP A 47 9.13 -11.24 -4.37
N PRO A 48 9.53 -12.51 -4.58
CA PRO A 48 9.23 -13.59 -3.65
C PRO A 48 9.76 -13.32 -2.24
N ALA A 49 10.74 -12.42 -2.07
CA ALA A 49 11.19 -11.96 -0.75
C ALA A 49 10.21 -11.00 -0.05
N ARG A 50 9.25 -10.41 -0.79
CA ARG A 50 8.25 -9.46 -0.28
C ARG A 50 6.82 -10.00 -0.28
N ARG A 51 6.51 -11.08 -1.00
CA ARG A 51 5.39 -11.98 -0.62
C ARG A 51 5.64 -12.32 0.82
N ALA A 52 4.94 -11.65 1.75
CA ALA A 52 5.24 -11.68 3.16
C ALA A 52 5.47 -13.14 3.58
N GLU A 53 6.74 -13.54 3.70
CA GLU A 53 7.12 -14.74 4.40
C GLU A 53 6.53 -14.48 5.76
N LEU A 54 5.37 -15.10 6.03
CA LEU A 54 4.85 -15.12 7.37
C LEU A 54 6.04 -15.58 8.22
N PRO A 55 6.52 -14.75 9.16
CA PRO A 55 7.68 -15.10 9.96
C PRO A 55 7.49 -16.53 10.44
N ALA A 56 8.51 -17.40 10.34
CA ALA A 56 8.32 -18.82 10.61
C ALA A 56 7.70 -19.08 12.00
N ASP A 57 7.96 -18.19 12.96
CA ASP A 57 7.34 -18.14 14.29
C ASP A 57 5.81 -17.90 14.24
N LEU A 58 5.35 -17.02 13.36
CA LEU A 58 3.94 -16.79 13.09
C LEU A 58 3.27 -18.02 12.48
N GLY A 59 3.92 -18.65 11.49
CA GLY A 59 3.46 -19.90 10.88
C GLY A 59 3.13 -21.01 11.90
N ALA A 60 3.99 -21.16 12.92
CA ALA A 60 3.82 -22.14 13.99
C ALA A 60 2.67 -21.79 14.98
N ARG A 61 2.29 -20.51 15.06
CA ARG A 61 1.35 -19.98 16.07
C ARG A 61 0.00 -19.54 15.51
N ILE A 62 -0.21 -19.55 14.19
CA ILE A 62 -1.47 -19.16 13.52
C ILE A 62 -2.71 -19.78 14.16
N GLN A 63 -2.63 -21.04 14.58
CA GLN A 63 -3.75 -21.77 15.20
C GLN A 63 -4.10 -21.30 16.62
N ARG A 64 -3.26 -20.48 17.25
CA ARG A 64 -3.40 -19.98 18.63
C ARG A 64 -3.23 -18.45 18.73
N LEU A 65 -3.37 -17.73 17.61
CA LEU A 65 -3.27 -16.27 17.60
C LEU A 65 -4.38 -15.66 18.46
N THR A 66 -3.98 -14.85 19.42
CA THR A 66 -4.91 -14.01 20.20
C THR A 66 -5.29 -12.77 19.40
N LEU A 67 -6.44 -12.15 19.72
CA LEU A 67 -6.88 -10.92 19.06
C LEU A 67 -5.83 -9.79 19.17
N ALA A 68 -5.15 -9.70 20.31
CA ALA A 68 -4.08 -8.72 20.52
C ALA A 68 -2.89 -8.92 19.58
N GLU A 69 -2.51 -10.17 19.30
CA GLU A 69 -1.44 -10.47 18.34
C GLU A 69 -1.84 -10.16 16.91
N ILE A 70 -3.10 -10.44 16.54
CA ILE A 70 -3.63 -10.07 15.23
C ILE A 70 -3.59 -8.55 15.03
N VAL A 71 -3.89 -7.78 16.09
CA VAL A 71 -3.79 -6.32 16.06
C VAL A 71 -2.34 -5.85 15.91
N ASP A 72 -1.38 -6.40 16.66
CA ASP A 72 0.04 -6.04 16.53
C ASP A 72 0.57 -6.32 15.12
N ILE A 73 0.24 -7.47 14.54
CA ILE A 73 0.62 -7.83 13.17
C ILE A 73 -0.02 -6.89 12.15
N GLY A 74 -1.32 -6.59 12.32
CA GLY A 74 -2.04 -5.68 11.46
C GLY A 74 -1.46 -4.27 11.51
N LEU A 75 -1.14 -3.74 12.69
CA LEU A 75 -0.54 -2.42 12.84
C LEU A 75 0.84 -2.30 12.21
N ARG A 76 1.69 -3.34 12.33
CA ARG A 76 3.04 -3.36 11.72
C ARG A 76 3.00 -3.35 10.20
N ASN A 77 1.97 -3.96 9.60
CA ASN A 77 1.86 -4.14 8.16
C ASN A 77 0.93 -3.14 7.46
N ASN A 78 0.17 -2.33 8.20
CA ASN A 78 -0.78 -1.41 7.61
C ASN A 78 -0.08 -0.24 6.86
N PRO A 79 -0.32 -0.04 5.55
CA PRO A 79 0.28 1.06 4.80
C PRO A 79 -0.28 2.43 5.18
N ALA A 80 -1.55 2.53 5.61
CA ALA A 80 -2.17 3.79 5.98
C ALA A 80 -1.56 4.38 7.26
N THR A 81 -1.26 3.55 8.26
CA THR A 81 -0.58 4.00 9.49
C THR A 81 0.85 4.47 9.20
N ARG A 82 1.57 3.77 8.31
CA ARG A 82 2.92 4.16 7.83
C ARG A 82 2.91 5.49 7.07
N PHE A 83 1.91 5.70 6.22
CA PHE A 83 1.74 6.96 5.49
C PHE A 83 1.47 8.13 6.45
N ALA A 84 0.54 7.96 7.40
CA ALA A 84 0.26 8.98 8.41
C ALA A 84 1.47 9.28 9.30
N TRP A 85 2.28 8.27 9.64
CA TRP A 85 3.55 8.44 10.36
C TRP A 85 4.58 9.24 9.56
N ALA A 86 4.73 8.93 8.26
CA ALA A 86 5.64 9.66 7.38
C ALA A 86 5.22 11.15 7.26
N ASN A 87 3.92 11.42 7.16
CA ASN A 87 3.40 12.79 7.14
C ASN A 87 3.70 13.54 8.45
N ALA A 88 3.53 12.90 9.61
CA ALA A 88 3.90 13.48 10.90
C ALA A 88 5.41 13.77 10.98
N ARG A 89 6.26 12.88 10.43
CA ARG A 89 7.71 13.08 10.35
C ARG A 89 8.09 14.25 9.44
N THR A 90 7.42 14.41 8.31
CA THR A 90 7.59 15.59 7.43
C THR A 90 7.20 16.87 8.16
N ALA A 91 6.08 16.87 8.88
CA ALA A 91 5.68 18.03 9.69
C ALA A 91 6.73 18.35 10.78
N ALA A 92 7.33 17.34 11.40
CA ALA A 92 8.40 17.53 12.38
C ALA A 92 9.66 18.13 11.76
N ALA A 93 10.03 17.69 10.55
CA ALA A 93 11.13 18.27 9.79
C ALA A 93 10.86 19.74 9.44
N THR A 94 9.62 20.09 9.03
CA THR A 94 9.26 21.49 8.77
C THR A 94 9.34 22.35 10.04
N TYR A 95 8.91 21.83 11.19
CA TYR A 95 9.07 22.54 12.47
C TYR A 95 10.54 22.74 12.84
N GLY A 96 11.39 21.74 12.60
CA GLY A 96 12.84 21.84 12.79
C GLY A 96 13.48 22.89 11.88
N ALA A 97 13.10 22.92 10.59
CA ALA A 97 13.58 23.91 9.63
C ALA A 97 13.21 25.34 10.07
N GLU A 98 11.97 25.55 10.52
CA GLU A 98 11.53 26.86 11.03
C GLU A 98 12.29 27.27 12.30
N ARG A 99 12.61 26.32 13.20
CA ARG A 99 13.49 26.62 14.35
C ARG A 99 14.92 26.95 13.93
N GLY A 100 15.41 26.39 12.82
CA GLY A 100 16.71 26.70 12.24
C GLY A 100 16.88 28.18 11.89
N THR A 101 15.79 28.90 11.59
CA THR A 101 15.80 30.34 11.30
C THR A 101 16.21 31.23 12.49
N LEU A 102 16.34 30.67 13.69
CA LEU A 102 16.88 31.34 14.87
C LEU A 102 18.41 31.45 14.83
N LEU A 103 19.07 30.63 14.02
CA LEU A 103 20.52 30.62 13.86
C LEU A 103 20.94 31.59 12.76
N PRO A 104 22.19 32.08 12.78
CA PRO A 104 22.75 32.81 11.64
C PRO A 104 22.86 31.89 10.42
N THR A 105 22.69 32.48 9.24
CA THR A 105 22.90 31.82 7.95
C THR A 105 24.30 32.11 7.45
N ILE A 106 24.98 31.09 6.94
CA ILE A 106 26.30 31.18 6.32
C ILE A 106 26.15 30.67 4.90
N ASP A 107 26.35 31.55 3.94
CA ASP A 107 26.29 31.24 2.52
C ASP A 107 27.71 31.38 1.93
N GLY A 108 28.07 30.44 1.06
CA GLY A 108 29.37 30.40 0.41
C GLY A 108 29.20 30.14 -1.07
N ASP A 109 29.79 31.00 -1.89
CA ASP A 109 29.68 30.96 -3.34
C ASP A 109 31.06 30.99 -3.97
N VAL A 110 31.23 30.29 -5.09
CA VAL A 110 32.46 30.33 -5.89
C VAL A 110 32.07 30.54 -7.34
N THR A 111 32.41 31.71 -7.87
CA THR A 111 32.12 32.06 -9.25
C THR A 111 33.39 31.96 -10.09
N ALA A 112 33.35 31.20 -11.18
CA ALA A 112 34.42 31.15 -12.17
C ALA A 112 33.96 31.81 -13.47
N THR A 113 34.65 32.86 -13.91
CA THR A 113 34.37 33.56 -15.16
C THR A 113 35.55 33.43 -16.11
N ARG A 114 35.28 33.05 -17.36
CA ARG A 114 36.28 33.02 -18.44
C ARG A 114 35.89 34.05 -19.49
N VAL A 115 36.74 35.04 -19.68
CA VAL A 115 36.55 36.14 -20.64
C VAL A 115 37.60 36.00 -21.72
N GLN A 116 37.16 35.83 -22.96
CA GLN A 116 38.02 35.91 -24.14
C GLN A 116 37.76 37.26 -24.83
N THR A 117 38.81 38.06 -25.00
CA THR A 117 38.73 39.30 -25.78
C THR A 117 39.25 39.07 -27.19
N ALA A 118 38.46 39.49 -28.19
CA ALA A 118 38.83 39.37 -29.59
C ALA A 118 39.97 40.33 -29.96
N ALA A 119 40.86 39.89 -30.86
CA ALA A 119 41.95 40.70 -31.37
C ALA A 119 41.41 41.80 -32.31
N THR A 120 41.44 43.06 -31.87
CA THR A 120 41.02 44.23 -32.68
C THR A 120 42.15 45.24 -32.74
N GLN A 121 42.44 45.74 -33.96
CA GLN A 121 43.40 46.82 -34.26
C GLN A 121 44.79 46.66 -33.59
N GLY A 122 45.47 45.53 -33.86
CA GLY A 122 46.86 45.32 -33.43
C GLY A 122 47.05 44.80 -31.99
N ARG A 123 45.96 44.46 -31.29
CA ARG A 123 46.01 43.79 -29.98
C ARG A 123 45.78 42.29 -30.13
N THR A 124 46.60 41.47 -29.46
CA THR A 124 46.46 40.00 -29.41
C THR A 124 45.24 39.59 -28.58
N SER A 125 44.62 38.45 -28.92
CA SER A 125 43.52 37.90 -28.11
C SER A 125 44.04 37.48 -26.74
N VAL A 126 43.37 37.94 -25.69
CA VAL A 126 43.69 37.59 -24.30
C VAL A 126 42.53 36.78 -23.74
N GLU A 127 42.87 35.62 -23.20
CA GLU A 127 41.96 34.80 -22.43
C GLU A 127 42.27 34.97 -20.95
N GLN A 128 41.27 35.39 -20.18
CA GLN A 128 41.38 35.56 -18.74
C GLN A 128 40.35 34.68 -18.04
N SER A 129 40.83 33.86 -17.11
CA SER A 129 39.98 33.10 -16.20
C SER A 129 40.10 33.70 -14.80
N VAL A 130 38.99 34.11 -14.21
CA VAL A 130 38.91 34.68 -12.87
C VAL A 130 38.08 33.76 -11.99
N LEU A 131 38.62 33.43 -10.82
CA LEU A 131 37.92 32.67 -9.78
C LEU A 131 37.65 33.62 -8.60
N THR A 132 36.38 33.79 -8.25
CA THR A 132 35.94 34.68 -7.17
C THR A 132 35.16 33.87 -6.13
N PRO A 133 35.83 33.40 -5.05
CA PRO A 133 35.14 32.85 -3.89
C PRO A 133 34.60 33.98 -2.98
N SER A 134 33.40 33.80 -2.44
CA SER A 134 32.78 34.71 -1.47
C SER A 134 32.06 33.92 -0.38
N VAL A 135 32.13 34.41 0.86
CA VAL A 135 31.39 33.84 2.00
C VAL A 135 30.67 34.98 2.71
N THR A 136 29.37 34.82 2.95
CA THR A 136 28.50 35.80 3.58
C THR A 136 27.87 35.21 4.83
N LEU A 137 27.95 35.93 5.95
CA LEU A 137 27.26 35.60 7.19
C LEU A 137 26.13 36.61 7.40
N SER A 138 24.88 36.14 7.48
CA SER A 138 23.74 37.00 7.75
C SER A 138 22.95 36.53 8.97
N HIS A 139 22.59 37.46 9.85
CA HIS A 139 21.82 37.19 11.06
C HIS A 139 20.82 38.31 11.35
N LEU A 140 19.54 37.94 11.45
CA LEU A 140 18.48 38.87 11.78
C LEU A 140 18.40 39.05 13.31
N LEU A 141 18.72 40.26 13.77
CA LEU A 141 18.70 40.61 15.20
C LEU A 141 17.28 40.79 15.73
N PHE A 142 16.40 41.40 14.94
CA PHE A 142 15.06 41.78 15.40
C PHE A 142 14.03 41.74 14.28
N ASP A 143 12.84 41.18 14.58
CA ASP A 143 11.80 40.83 13.59
C ASP A 143 10.37 41.03 14.12
N PHE A 144 10.16 41.79 15.21
CA PHE A 144 8.84 42.04 15.81
C PHE A 144 7.92 40.81 16.01
N GLY A 145 8.48 39.59 16.11
CA GLY A 145 7.71 38.35 16.29
C GLY A 145 7.31 37.59 15.02
N GLY A 146 7.77 37.99 13.82
CA GLY A 146 7.49 37.25 12.57
C GLY A 146 7.94 35.78 12.64
N ARG A 147 9.21 35.54 13.02
CA ARG A 147 9.76 34.19 13.23
C ARG A 147 9.04 33.38 14.29
N SER A 148 8.70 33.97 15.44
CA SER A 148 8.02 33.23 16.53
C SER A 148 6.61 32.79 16.12
N GLY A 149 5.90 33.59 15.33
CA GLY A 149 4.63 33.24 14.71
C GLY A 149 4.75 32.04 13.76
N ARG A 150 5.75 32.06 12.86
CA ARG A 150 6.01 30.94 11.93
C ARG A 150 6.35 29.64 12.65
N ILE A 151 7.23 29.69 13.65
CA ILE A 151 7.62 28.53 14.48
C ILE A 151 6.38 27.98 15.22
N SER A 152 5.55 28.86 15.78
CA SER A 152 4.31 28.45 16.46
C SER A 152 3.31 27.82 15.50
N GLY A 153 3.14 28.38 14.30
CA GLY A 153 2.28 27.80 13.26
C GLY A 153 2.78 26.44 12.78
N ALA A 154 4.09 26.26 12.60
CA ALA A 154 4.68 24.97 12.26
C ALA A 154 4.52 23.94 13.39
N ARG A 155 4.63 24.36 14.65
CA ARG A 155 4.36 23.51 15.81
C ARG A 155 2.93 22.99 15.82
N GLN A 156 1.95 23.86 15.56
CA GLN A 156 0.54 23.44 15.52
C GLN A 156 0.26 22.49 14.35
N ARG A 157 0.89 22.70 13.19
CA ARG A 157 0.83 21.75 12.06
C ARG A 157 1.39 20.37 12.43
N LEU A 158 2.50 20.32 13.15
CA LEU A 158 3.05 19.07 13.68
C LEU A 158 2.08 18.37 14.63
N ILE A 159 1.49 19.11 15.59
CA ILE A 159 0.53 18.54 16.54
C ILE A 159 -0.69 17.97 15.81
N ALA A 160 -1.24 18.71 14.84
CA ALA A 160 -2.34 18.24 14.01
C ALA A 160 -2.00 16.95 13.25
N ALA A 161 -0.82 16.90 12.60
CA ALA A 161 -0.37 15.70 11.89
C ALA A 161 -0.19 14.48 12.83
N SER A 162 0.30 14.69 14.05
CA SER A 162 0.39 13.64 15.07
C SER A 162 -1.00 13.13 15.51
N PHE A 163 -2.00 14.00 15.62
CA PHE A 163 -3.37 13.57 15.89
C PHE A 163 -3.96 12.76 14.72
N THR A 164 -3.68 13.13 13.48
CA THR A 164 -4.06 12.33 12.30
C THR A 164 -3.41 10.95 12.33
N HIS A 165 -2.15 10.84 12.75
CA HIS A 165 -1.50 9.55 12.92
C HIS A 165 -2.17 8.69 14.01
N ASN A 166 -2.53 9.29 15.15
CA ASN A 166 -3.26 8.59 16.21
C ASN A 166 -4.64 8.10 15.75
N ALA A 167 -5.36 8.91 14.98
CA ALA A 167 -6.64 8.52 14.39
C ALA A 167 -6.47 7.32 13.45
N ALA A 168 -5.45 7.33 12.58
CA ALA A 168 -5.16 6.22 11.68
C ALA A 168 -4.85 4.90 12.42
N ILE A 169 -4.22 4.97 13.59
CA ILE A 169 -4.01 3.80 14.46
C ILE A 169 -5.34 3.28 14.99
N GLN A 170 -6.21 4.16 15.50
CA GLN A 170 -7.52 3.77 16.03
C GLN A 170 -8.39 3.14 14.94
N ASP A 171 -8.40 3.72 13.73
CA ASP A 171 -9.13 3.19 12.58
C ASP A 171 -8.58 1.81 12.17
N ALA A 172 -7.27 1.65 12.12
CA ALA A 172 -6.66 0.35 11.81
C ALA A 172 -7.06 -0.72 12.83
N VAL A 173 -7.05 -0.39 14.13
CA VAL A 173 -7.48 -1.29 15.21
C VAL A 173 -8.95 -1.66 15.08
N LEU A 174 -9.83 -0.72 14.71
CA LEU A 174 -11.25 -0.98 14.48
C LEU A 174 -11.46 -1.90 13.27
N GLN A 175 -10.80 -1.63 12.15
CA GLN A 175 -10.91 -2.45 10.93
C GLN A 175 -10.47 -3.90 11.17
N ILE A 176 -9.39 -4.10 11.92
CA ILE A 176 -8.90 -5.45 12.28
C ILE A 176 -9.94 -6.19 13.13
N GLN A 177 -10.55 -5.53 14.10
CA GLN A 177 -11.58 -6.15 14.95
C GLN A 177 -12.82 -6.55 14.13
N VAL A 178 -13.31 -5.66 13.26
CA VAL A 178 -14.47 -5.94 12.39
C VAL A 178 -14.16 -7.12 11.47
N ALA A 179 -13.00 -7.13 10.81
CA ALA A 179 -12.58 -8.22 9.94
C ALA A 179 -12.46 -9.56 10.69
N TYR A 180 -11.95 -9.55 11.93
CA TYR A 180 -11.87 -10.73 12.78
C TYR A 180 -13.25 -11.34 13.08
N PHE A 181 -14.23 -10.53 13.48
CA PHE A 181 -15.58 -11.03 13.76
C PHE A 181 -16.31 -11.48 12.49
N GLN A 182 -16.09 -10.82 11.35
CA GLN A 182 -16.59 -11.27 10.05
C GLN A 182 -16.03 -12.64 9.67
N TYR A 183 -14.74 -12.87 9.90
CA TYR A 183 -14.12 -14.18 9.68
C TYR A 183 -14.76 -15.27 10.56
N LEU A 184 -14.99 -14.99 11.85
CA LEU A 184 -15.69 -15.93 12.74
C LEU A 184 -17.12 -16.24 12.26
N ALA A 185 -17.87 -15.23 11.81
CA ALA A 185 -19.22 -15.40 11.28
C ALA A 185 -19.23 -16.26 10.00
N ASN A 186 -18.33 -15.99 9.05
CA ASN A 186 -18.21 -16.76 7.81
C ASN A 186 -17.78 -18.21 8.07
N ARG A 187 -16.89 -18.43 9.03
CA ARG A 187 -16.49 -19.78 9.45
C ARG A 187 -17.67 -20.55 10.05
N ALA A 188 -18.44 -19.94 10.94
CA ALA A 188 -19.63 -20.56 11.52
C ALA A 188 -20.69 -20.89 10.45
N LEU A 189 -20.85 -20.04 9.44
CA LEU A 189 -21.75 -20.29 8.31
C LEU A 189 -21.28 -21.48 7.46
N LEU A 190 -19.98 -21.58 7.18
CA LEU A 190 -19.40 -22.71 6.45
C LEU A 190 -19.57 -24.02 7.23
N ASP A 191 -19.32 -23.99 8.53
CA ASP A 191 -19.51 -25.15 9.41
C ASP A 191 -20.99 -25.61 9.38
N ALA A 192 -21.94 -24.67 9.41
CA ALA A 192 -23.37 -24.97 9.29
C ALA A 192 -23.76 -25.57 7.93
N GLN A 193 -23.22 -25.03 6.83
CA GLN A 193 -23.46 -25.56 5.48
C GLN A 193 -22.85 -26.95 5.28
N SER A 194 -21.75 -27.25 5.97
CA SER A 194 -21.09 -28.56 5.92
C SER A 194 -21.84 -29.67 6.66
N CYS A 195 -22.81 -29.35 7.54
CA CYS A 195 -23.66 -30.37 8.16
C CYS A 195 -24.73 -30.83 7.14
N PRO A 196 -24.71 -32.09 6.67
CA PRO A 196 -25.64 -32.54 5.64
C PRO A 196 -27.09 -32.50 6.16
N SER A 197 -27.94 -31.74 5.46
CA SER A 197 -29.37 -31.59 5.73
C SER A 197 -30.15 -32.91 5.68
N THR A 198 -29.59 -33.96 5.07
CA THR A 198 -30.24 -35.26 4.85
C THR A 198 -30.38 -36.11 6.13
N SER A 199 -29.70 -35.75 7.24
CA SER A 199 -29.79 -36.54 8.49
C SER A 199 -30.86 -36.04 9.49
N ALA A 200 -31.60 -34.99 9.14
CA ALA A 200 -32.50 -34.27 10.04
C ALA A 200 -33.78 -35.02 10.47
N ILE A 201 -34.14 -36.16 9.86
CA ILE A 201 -35.37 -36.89 10.21
C ILE A 201 -35.16 -37.87 11.38
N SER A 202 -33.92 -38.26 11.72
CA SER A 202 -33.69 -39.31 12.74
C SER A 202 -32.60 -39.04 13.77
N ARG A 203 -31.89 -37.89 13.71
CA ARG A 203 -30.78 -37.60 14.63
C ARG A 203 -31.05 -36.36 15.50
N PRO A 204 -30.77 -36.44 16.81
CA PRO A 204 -30.93 -35.31 17.70
C PRO A 204 -29.96 -34.17 17.33
N TRP A 205 -30.45 -32.94 17.44
CA TRP A 205 -29.75 -31.68 17.12
C TRP A 205 -28.35 -31.54 17.74
N THR A 206 -28.04 -32.33 18.78
CA THR A 206 -26.77 -32.37 19.49
C THR A 206 -25.56 -32.81 18.67
N CYS A 207 -25.73 -33.45 17.50
CA CYS A 207 -24.59 -33.87 16.69
C CYS A 207 -23.99 -32.77 15.78
N CYS A 208 -24.75 -31.72 15.41
CA CYS A 208 -24.20 -30.63 14.59
C CYS A 208 -23.56 -29.52 15.45
N THR A 209 -23.81 -29.45 16.76
CA THR A 209 -23.36 -28.33 17.63
C THR A 209 -22.06 -28.59 18.41
N SER A 210 -21.42 -29.76 18.30
CA SER A 210 -20.21 -30.07 19.07
C SER A 210 -18.93 -29.73 18.29
N PRO A 211 -18.10 -28.76 18.76
CA PRO A 211 -16.84 -28.40 18.09
C PRO A 211 -15.74 -29.46 18.23
N ALA A 212 -15.99 -30.55 18.98
CA ALA A 212 -14.99 -31.56 19.36
C ALA A 212 -15.26 -32.97 18.83
N ALA A 213 -16.36 -33.20 18.12
CA ALA A 213 -16.73 -34.55 17.71
C ALA A 213 -16.09 -34.93 16.37
N LYS A 214 -14.88 -35.49 16.42
CA LYS A 214 -14.40 -36.42 15.39
C LYS A 214 -15.59 -37.31 14.96
N ALA A 215 -15.83 -37.40 13.67
CA ALA A 215 -16.95 -38.09 13.01
C ALA A 215 -17.22 -39.55 13.47
N SER A 216 -16.38 -40.13 14.32
CA SER A 216 -16.55 -41.44 14.93
C SER A 216 -17.50 -41.47 16.14
N ARG A 217 -17.73 -40.37 16.87
CA ARG A 217 -18.55 -40.39 18.12
C ARG A 217 -20.06 -40.24 17.96
N CYS A 218 -20.56 -39.79 16.81
CA CYS A 218 -22.01 -39.73 16.57
C CYS A 218 -22.63 -41.08 16.15
N ARG A 219 -21.82 -42.15 16.00
CA ARG A 219 -22.27 -43.44 15.44
C ARG A 219 -22.75 -44.45 16.50
N SER A 220 -22.58 -44.19 17.81
CA SER A 220 -22.81 -45.21 18.86
C SER A 220 -23.94 -44.93 19.85
N ALA A 221 -24.68 -43.81 19.74
CA ALA A 221 -25.89 -43.60 20.53
C ALA A 221 -27.12 -44.27 19.87
N ALA A 222 -27.02 -45.57 19.61
CA ALA A 222 -28.19 -46.37 19.28
C ALA A 222 -29.00 -46.57 20.56
N TRP A 223 -30.19 -45.97 20.58
CA TRP A 223 -31.21 -46.12 21.61
C TRP A 223 -31.33 -47.59 22.08
N PRO A 224 -31.32 -47.90 23.39
CA PRO A 224 -31.52 -49.26 23.84
C PRO A 224 -32.95 -49.68 23.50
N ARG A 225 -33.11 -50.60 22.54
CA ARG A 225 -34.39 -51.29 22.28
C ARG A 225 -34.85 -51.92 23.59
N SER A 226 -35.97 -51.43 24.12
CA SER A 226 -36.66 -52.02 25.26
C SER A 226 -36.93 -53.50 24.99
N ARG A 227 -36.43 -54.36 25.89
CA ARG A 227 -36.73 -55.79 25.86
C ARG A 227 -38.21 -55.96 26.16
N ARG A 228 -38.93 -56.57 25.23
CA ARG A 228 -40.33 -57.00 25.38
C ARG A 228 -40.36 -58.11 26.42
N ALA A 229 -41.09 -57.93 27.53
CA ALA A 229 -41.37 -58.99 28.48
C ALA A 229 -42.34 -60.01 27.85
N PRO A 230 -42.22 -61.31 28.12
CA PRO A 230 -43.25 -62.28 27.77
C PRO A 230 -44.45 -62.12 28.72
N GLY A 231 -45.65 -62.03 28.13
CA GLY A 231 -46.94 -62.06 28.84
C GLY A 231 -47.29 -63.47 29.35
N PRO A 232 -48.45 -63.60 30.01
CA PRO A 232 -48.70 -64.46 31.17
C PRO A 232 -48.54 -65.96 30.94
#